data_AF-A0A2R6EDH2-F1
#
_entry.id   AF-A0A2R6EDH2-F1
#
_cell.length_a   1.000
_cell.length_b   1.000
_cell.length_c   1.000
_cell.angle_alpha   90.00
_cell.angle_beta   90.00
_cell.angle_gamma   90.00
#
_symmetry.space_group_name_H-M   'P 1'
#
loop_
_entity.id
_entity.type
_entity.pdbx_description
1 polymer ?
#
loop_
_entity_poly.entity_id
_entity_poly.type
_entity_poly.pdbx_seq_one_letter_code
_entity_poly.pdbx_strand_id
1 'polypeptide(L)'
;MRALVPVDPAATYPDQADGMRTVAAAGDGGPVTATAVGAGTLNAAELSIIADNILQTLVLALVAVGVLLTVVYRFVAGSATLGTVTAVPIVVVTALVVGGMWLFGVPLTLLTALLLSLVIGLGIDYNIHISDRFAQELERGRTVQGALLEATTGTGGALLGSTLTSAGAFSALLLHPHPQFQSFGTLVVLAMVTSFVVAVFVLPSLITVWARFFHAAPADADRATASAVSQDD
;
A
#
# COMPACT_ATOMS: atom_id res chain seq x y z
N MET A 1 39.83 28.10 -9.95
CA MET A 1 39.45 28.87 -8.75
C MET A 1 39.05 27.87 -7.67
N ARG A 2 39.45 28.06 -6.41
CA ARG A 2 38.99 27.23 -5.28
C ARG A 2 38.17 28.13 -4.36
N ALA A 3 36.90 27.80 -4.16
CA ALA A 3 36.02 28.47 -3.22
C ALA A 3 35.70 27.49 -2.09
N LEU A 4 35.79 27.96 -0.84
CA LEU A 4 35.44 27.17 0.34
C LEU A 4 34.01 27.53 0.73
N VAL A 5 33.13 26.52 0.77
CA VAL A 5 31.76 26.67 1.26
C VAL A 5 31.71 26.07 2.65
N PRO A 6 31.56 26.87 3.72
CA PRO A 6 31.34 26.32 5.05
C PRO A 6 29.98 25.61 5.04
N VAL A 7 29.98 24.31 5.33
CA VAL A 7 28.77 23.50 5.44
C VAL A 7 28.50 23.30 6.93
N ASP A 8 27.34 23.77 7.39
CA ASP A 8 26.87 23.44 8.73
C ASP A 8 26.40 21.98 8.75
N PRO A 9 27.03 21.09 9.55
CA PRO A 9 26.62 19.69 9.65
C PRO A 9 25.19 19.51 10.16
N ALA A 10 24.63 20.51 10.86
CA ALA A 10 23.27 20.48 11.37
C ALA A 10 22.22 20.95 10.35
N ALA A 11 22.63 21.58 9.25
CA ALA A 11 21.72 22.07 8.22
C ALA A 11 21.12 20.92 7.38
N THR A 12 19.91 21.12 6.86
CA THR A 12 19.25 20.10 6.03
C THR A 12 19.97 19.94 4.68
N TYR A 13 19.80 18.79 4.01
CA TYR A 13 20.42 18.60 2.69
C TYR A 13 20.08 19.72 1.68
N PRO A 14 18.83 20.20 1.57
CA PRO A 14 18.51 21.37 0.75
C PRO A 14 19.33 22.62 1.11
N ASP A 15 19.43 22.95 2.40
CA ASP A 15 20.17 24.14 2.86
C ASP A 15 21.66 24.04 2.54
N GLN A 16 22.25 22.86 2.74
CA GLN A 16 23.65 22.60 2.38
C GLN A 16 23.86 22.72 0.86
N ALA A 17 22.92 22.20 0.06
CA ALA A 17 22.97 22.29 -1.39
C ALA A 17 22.86 23.75 -1.89
N ASP A 18 21.97 24.54 -1.29
CA ASP A 18 21.76 25.94 -1.65
C ASP A 18 22.97 26.81 -1.30
N GLY A 19 23.64 26.56 -0.18
CA GLY A 19 24.91 27.22 0.13
C GLY A 19 25.97 26.96 -0.95
N MET A 20 26.09 25.72 -1.43
CA MET A 20 27.02 25.36 -2.49
C MET A 20 26.63 25.94 -3.86
N ARG A 21 25.34 25.94 -4.20
CA ARG A 21 24.80 26.55 -5.44
C ARG A 21 25.01 28.05 -5.47
N THR A 22 24.83 28.73 -4.34
CA THR A 22 25.02 30.19 -4.23
C THR A 22 26.46 30.59 -4.57
N VAL A 23 27.45 29.83 -4.09
CA VAL A 23 28.87 30.08 -4.38
C VAL A 23 29.21 29.74 -5.83
N ALA A 24 28.61 28.71 -6.42
CA ALA A 24 28.76 28.41 -7.83
C ALA A 24 28.15 29.52 -8.72
N ALA A 25 26.96 30.01 -8.36
CA ALA A 25 26.25 31.07 -9.08
C ALA A 25 26.97 32.43 -9.02
N ALA A 26 27.83 32.67 -8.02
CA ALA A 26 28.69 33.85 -7.99
C ALA A 26 29.69 33.92 -9.16
N GLY A 27 29.92 32.80 -9.86
CA GLY A 27 30.69 32.74 -11.11
C GLY A 27 29.85 32.94 -12.38
N ASP A 28 28.53 32.88 -12.30
CA ASP A 28 27.63 33.03 -13.45
C ASP A 28 27.64 34.49 -13.94
N GLY A 29 28.09 34.69 -15.18
CA GLY A 29 28.31 36.01 -15.79
C GLY A 29 29.76 36.30 -16.16
N GLY A 30 30.72 35.45 -15.74
CA GLY A 30 32.10 35.45 -16.24
C GLY A 30 32.31 34.54 -17.47
N PRO A 31 33.55 34.41 -17.98
CA PRO A 31 33.87 33.50 -19.09
C PRO A 31 33.87 32.01 -18.70
N VAL A 32 33.52 31.67 -17.46
CA VAL A 32 33.61 30.30 -16.91
C VAL A 32 32.31 29.98 -16.20
N THR A 33 31.79 28.77 -16.43
CA THR A 33 30.64 28.22 -15.71
C THR A 33 31.09 27.39 -14.51
N ALA A 34 30.33 27.41 -13.42
CA ALA A 34 30.61 26.64 -12.21
C ALA A 34 29.39 25.81 -11.82
N THR A 35 29.61 24.53 -11.50
CA THR A 35 28.56 23.61 -11.04
C THR A 35 28.88 23.16 -9.63
N ALA A 36 27.92 23.31 -8.71
CA ALA A 36 28.05 22.83 -7.34
C ALA A 36 27.99 21.29 -7.29
N VAL A 37 29.03 20.65 -6.74
CA VAL A 37 29.09 19.19 -6.57
C VAL A 37 29.61 18.84 -5.18
N GLY A 38 28.85 18.04 -4.43
CA GLY A 38 29.21 17.46 -3.15
C GLY A 38 28.06 16.66 -2.54
N ALA A 39 28.28 16.12 -1.33
CA ALA A 39 27.30 15.26 -0.66
C ALA A 39 25.96 15.97 -0.41
N GLY A 40 25.98 17.24 0.02
CA GLY A 40 24.76 18.03 0.23
C GLY A 40 23.94 18.21 -1.05
N THR A 41 24.58 18.58 -2.16
CA THR A 41 23.90 18.74 -3.46
C THR A 41 23.40 17.43 -4.03
N LEU A 42 24.14 16.32 -3.84
CA LEU A 42 23.74 14.99 -4.31
C LEU A 42 22.54 14.47 -3.50
N ASN A 43 22.62 14.48 -2.17
CA ASN A 43 21.53 14.03 -1.30
C ASN A 43 20.28 14.88 -1.48
N ALA A 44 20.42 16.21 -1.68
CA ALA A 44 19.28 17.08 -1.96
C ALA A 44 18.63 16.76 -3.32
N ALA A 45 19.44 16.49 -4.36
CA ALA A 45 18.93 16.09 -5.66
C ALA A 45 18.24 14.72 -5.62
N GLU A 46 18.80 13.75 -4.91
CA GLU A 46 18.16 12.45 -4.68
C GLU A 46 16.82 12.63 -3.97
N LEU A 47 16.80 13.40 -2.87
CA LEU A 47 15.58 13.65 -2.11
C LEU A 47 14.51 14.35 -2.96
N SER A 48 14.88 15.35 -3.78
CA SER A 48 13.92 16.03 -4.66
C SER A 48 13.37 15.09 -5.72
N ILE A 49 14.24 14.31 -6.38
CA ILE A 49 13.81 13.32 -7.39
C ILE A 49 12.86 12.30 -6.78
N ILE A 50 13.15 11.82 -5.56
CA ILE A 50 12.28 10.86 -4.87
C ILE A 50 10.96 11.53 -4.50
N ALA A 51 11.00 12.69 -3.83
CA ALA A 51 9.80 13.37 -3.35
C ALA A 51 8.84 13.76 -4.48
N ASP A 52 9.37 14.25 -5.61
CA ASP A 52 8.56 14.66 -6.77
C ASP A 52 7.87 13.44 -7.42
N ASN A 53 8.57 12.31 -7.52
CA ASN A 53 8.06 11.13 -8.21
C ASN A 53 7.27 10.18 -7.31
N ILE A 54 7.45 10.21 -5.98
CA ILE A 54 6.87 9.20 -5.11
C ILE A 54 5.34 9.31 -5.03
N LEU A 55 4.79 10.52 -4.98
CA LEU A 55 3.33 10.70 -4.97
C LEU A 55 2.73 10.24 -6.30
N GLN A 56 3.37 10.59 -7.42
CA GLN A 56 2.91 10.18 -8.74
C GLN A 56 2.97 8.66 -8.93
N THR A 57 4.08 8.03 -8.55
CA THR A 57 4.23 6.57 -8.66
C THR A 57 3.30 5.81 -7.71
N LEU A 58 3.09 6.32 -6.49
CA LEU A 58 2.16 5.74 -5.53
C LEU A 58 0.71 5.80 -6.04
N VAL A 59 0.26 6.97 -6.49
CA VAL A 59 -1.09 7.15 -7.05
C VAL A 59 -1.25 6.28 -8.29
N LEU A 60 -0.28 6.29 -9.20
CA LEU A 60 -0.30 5.47 -10.40
C LEU A 60 -0.39 3.98 -10.06
N ALA A 61 0.38 3.49 -9.09
CA ALA A 61 0.36 2.09 -8.67
C ALA A 61 -0.99 1.70 -8.05
N LEU A 62 -1.55 2.54 -7.16
CA LEU A 62 -2.87 2.30 -6.55
C LEU A 62 -3.99 2.31 -7.60
N VAL A 63 -3.96 3.27 -8.54
CA VAL A 63 -4.93 3.34 -9.64
C VAL A 63 -4.76 2.14 -10.57
N ALA A 64 -3.54 1.77 -10.93
CA ALA A 64 -3.27 0.62 -11.79
C ALA A 64 -3.78 -0.68 -11.16
N VAL A 65 -3.51 -0.92 -9.87
CA VAL A 65 -4.05 -2.08 -9.14
C VAL A 65 -5.58 -2.02 -9.07
N GLY A 66 -6.17 -0.87 -8.76
CA GLY A 66 -7.62 -0.70 -8.70
C GLY A 66 -8.30 -1.00 -10.04
N VAL A 67 -7.75 -0.47 -11.14
CA VAL A 67 -8.24 -0.74 -12.51
C VAL A 67 -8.06 -2.21 -12.85
N LEU A 68 -6.88 -2.78 -12.60
CA LEU A 68 -6.59 -4.18 -12.87
C LEU A 68 -7.58 -5.11 -12.16
N LEU A 69 -7.79 -4.93 -10.86
CA LEU A 69 -8.74 -5.74 -10.10
C LEU A 69 -10.18 -5.54 -10.57
N THR A 70 -10.57 -4.30 -10.86
CA THR A 70 -11.90 -4.00 -11.42
C THR A 70 -12.14 -4.77 -12.72
N VAL A 71 -11.14 -4.81 -13.61
CA VAL A 71 -11.19 -5.56 -14.87
C VAL A 71 -11.21 -7.07 -14.62
N VAL A 72 -10.32 -7.60 -13.78
CA VAL A 72 -10.24 -9.04 -13.48
C VAL A 72 -11.54 -9.56 -12.87
N TYR A 73 -12.06 -8.92 -11.84
CA TYR A 73 -13.30 -9.35 -11.18
C TYR A 73 -14.55 -9.15 -12.06
N ARG A 74 -14.52 -8.24 -13.03
CA ARG A 74 -15.58 -8.14 -14.05
C ARG A 74 -15.65 -9.38 -14.94
N PHE A 75 -14.52 -10.03 -15.22
CA PHE A 75 -14.47 -11.23 -16.05
C PHE A 75 -14.60 -12.53 -15.24
N VAL A 76 -13.97 -12.60 -14.08
CA VAL A 76 -13.96 -13.82 -13.25
C VAL A 76 -15.25 -13.95 -12.44
N ALA A 77 -15.65 -12.90 -11.73
CA ALA A 77 -16.80 -12.93 -10.81
C ALA A 77 -18.05 -12.21 -11.35
N GLY A 78 -18.01 -11.72 -12.59
CA GLY A 78 -19.09 -10.93 -13.19
C GLY A 78 -19.34 -9.56 -12.55
N SER A 79 -18.50 -9.13 -11.59
CA SER A 79 -18.73 -7.93 -10.78
C SER A 79 -17.49 -7.02 -10.75
N ALA A 80 -17.54 -5.93 -11.52
CA ALA A 80 -16.49 -4.92 -11.52
C ALA A 80 -16.35 -4.23 -10.16
N THR A 81 -17.47 -3.98 -9.48
CA THR A 81 -17.51 -3.26 -8.20
C THR A 81 -16.88 -4.08 -7.06
N LEU A 82 -16.91 -5.41 -7.15
CA LEU A 82 -16.18 -6.28 -6.22
C LEU A 82 -14.67 -6.00 -6.30
N GLY A 83 -14.11 -5.95 -7.51
CA GLY A 83 -12.69 -5.63 -7.71
C GLY A 83 -12.29 -4.26 -7.17
N THR A 84 -13.15 -3.25 -7.33
CA THR A 84 -12.91 -1.92 -6.73
C THR A 84 -12.88 -1.98 -5.20
N VAL A 85 -13.81 -2.71 -4.57
CA VAL A 85 -13.86 -2.89 -3.12
C VAL A 85 -12.66 -3.67 -2.60
N THR A 86 -12.21 -4.70 -3.32
CA THR A 86 -10.99 -5.46 -3.00
C THR A 86 -9.72 -4.60 -3.00
N ALA A 87 -9.68 -3.53 -3.81
CA ALA A 87 -8.56 -2.61 -3.86
C ALA A 87 -8.52 -1.61 -2.68
N VAL A 88 -9.67 -1.22 -2.12
CA VAL A 88 -9.72 -0.16 -1.08
C VAL A 88 -8.81 -0.42 0.13
N PRO A 89 -8.73 -1.63 0.72
CA PRO A 89 -7.90 -1.83 1.90
C PRO A 89 -6.40 -1.58 1.64
N ILE A 90 -5.90 -1.70 0.40
CA ILE A 90 -4.48 -1.42 0.12
C ILE A 90 -4.14 0.06 0.34
N VAL A 91 -5.10 0.97 0.12
CA VAL A 91 -4.93 2.40 0.40
C VAL A 91 -4.74 2.63 1.89
N VAL A 92 -5.50 1.91 2.72
CA VAL A 92 -5.39 1.96 4.19
C VAL A 92 -4.02 1.43 4.63
N VAL A 93 -3.58 0.30 4.10
CA VAL A 93 -2.26 -0.28 4.42
C VAL A 93 -1.14 0.68 4.03
N THR A 94 -1.16 1.21 2.81
CA THR A 94 -0.17 2.20 2.34
C THR A 94 -0.15 3.44 3.23
N ALA A 95 -1.32 3.97 3.60
CA ALA A 95 -1.41 5.13 4.50
C ALA A 95 -0.84 4.83 5.89
N LEU A 96 -1.11 3.63 6.44
CA LEU A 96 -0.56 3.20 7.72
C LEU A 96 0.96 3.01 7.68
N VAL A 97 1.51 2.50 6.58
CA VAL A 97 2.97 2.36 6.40
C VAL A 97 3.63 3.73 6.29
N VAL A 98 3.11 4.64 5.46
CA VAL A 98 3.63 6.02 5.34
C VAL A 98 3.50 6.77 6.66
N GLY A 99 2.36 6.65 7.35
CA GLY A 99 2.16 7.21 8.69
C GLY A 99 3.10 6.60 9.73
N GLY A 100 3.38 5.30 9.65
CA GLY A 100 4.36 4.60 10.47
C GLY A 100 5.78 5.11 10.24
N MET A 101 6.17 5.37 9.00
CA MET A 101 7.46 6.00 8.69
C MET A 101 7.61 7.35 9.38
N TRP A 102 6.56 8.18 9.34
CA TRP A 102 6.54 9.45 10.05
C TRP A 102 6.64 9.27 11.58
N LEU A 103 5.87 8.34 12.15
CA LEU A 103 5.84 8.07 13.59
C LEU A 103 7.19 7.53 14.13
N PHE A 104 7.84 6.65 13.36
CA PHE A 104 9.12 6.03 13.74
C PHE A 104 10.35 6.82 13.27
N GLY A 105 10.16 7.99 12.62
CA GLY A 105 11.25 8.81 12.11
C GLY A 105 12.08 8.15 11.01
N VAL A 106 11.48 7.24 10.23
CA VAL A 106 12.18 6.56 9.13
C VAL A 106 12.26 7.50 7.92
N PRO A 107 13.47 7.89 7.48
CA PRO A 107 13.62 8.86 6.42
C PRO A 107 13.15 8.31 5.07
N LEU A 108 12.59 9.19 4.24
CA LEU A 108 12.30 8.87 2.86
C LEU A 108 13.60 8.83 2.04
N THR A 109 14.00 7.62 1.67
CA THR A 109 15.15 7.30 0.85
C THR A 109 14.72 6.56 -0.41
N LEU A 110 15.64 6.37 -1.36
CA LEU A 110 15.38 5.56 -2.55
C LEU A 110 14.88 4.16 -2.16
N LEU A 111 15.52 3.55 -1.15
CA LEU A 111 15.19 2.21 -0.68
C LEU A 111 13.78 2.14 -0.08
N THR A 112 13.40 3.11 0.76
CA THR A 112 12.03 3.16 1.32
C THR A 112 10.98 3.56 0.29
N ALA A 113 11.35 4.31 -0.75
CA ALA A 113 10.45 4.60 -1.87
C ALA A 113 10.12 3.33 -2.68
N LEU A 114 11.12 2.49 -2.94
CA LEU A 114 10.91 1.16 -3.53
C LEU A 114 10.01 0.28 -2.65
N LEU A 115 10.16 0.39 -1.33
CA LEU A 115 9.29 -0.30 -0.38
C LEU A 115 7.82 0.08 -0.55
N LEU A 116 7.48 1.36 -0.76
CA LEU A 116 6.06 1.74 -0.92
C LEU A 116 5.40 1.05 -2.12
N SER A 117 6.11 0.90 -3.23
CA SER A 117 5.63 0.11 -4.37
C SER A 117 5.51 -1.36 -4.04
N LEU A 118 6.47 -1.91 -3.29
CA LEU A 118 6.46 -3.30 -2.83
C LEU A 118 5.26 -3.58 -1.91
N VAL A 119 4.92 -2.65 -1.02
CA VAL A 119 3.77 -2.76 -0.11
C VAL A 119 2.47 -2.86 -0.88
N ILE A 120 2.31 -2.09 -1.96
CA ILE A 120 1.11 -2.19 -2.80
C ILE A 120 1.00 -3.59 -3.42
N GLY A 121 2.10 -4.12 -3.94
CA GLY A 121 2.15 -5.45 -4.57
C GLY A 121 1.93 -6.60 -3.59
N LEU A 122 2.68 -6.65 -2.49
CA LEU A 122 2.55 -7.73 -1.50
C LEU A 122 1.29 -7.59 -0.63
N GLY A 123 0.84 -6.36 -0.41
CA GLY A 123 -0.29 -6.10 0.48
C GLY A 123 -1.63 -6.49 -0.16
N ILE A 124 -1.78 -6.29 -1.47
CA ILE A 124 -3.04 -6.56 -2.17
C ILE A 124 -3.35 -8.07 -2.25
N ASP A 125 -2.34 -8.93 -2.22
CA ASP A 125 -2.50 -10.38 -2.36
C ASP A 125 -3.48 -10.98 -1.35
N TYR A 126 -3.39 -10.54 -0.09
CA TYR A 126 -4.32 -11.00 0.96
C TYR A 126 -5.77 -10.63 0.66
N ASN A 127 -6.00 -9.43 0.11
CA ASN A 127 -7.33 -9.00 -0.28
C ASN A 127 -7.86 -9.85 -1.43
N ILE A 128 -7.01 -10.13 -2.43
CA ILE A 128 -7.38 -10.96 -3.58
C ILE A 128 -7.75 -12.37 -3.13
N HIS A 129 -6.95 -13.01 -2.26
CA HIS A 129 -7.25 -14.36 -1.78
C HIS A 129 -8.60 -14.46 -1.05
N ILE A 130 -8.90 -13.49 -0.18
CA ILE A 130 -10.19 -13.46 0.55
C ILE A 130 -11.35 -13.14 -0.41
N SER A 131 -11.19 -12.15 -1.29
CA SER A 131 -12.24 -11.76 -2.24
C SER A 131 -12.51 -12.82 -3.30
N ASP A 132 -11.49 -13.52 -3.77
CA ASP A 132 -11.64 -14.64 -4.71
C ASP A 132 -12.37 -15.81 -4.04
N ARG A 133 -11.96 -16.20 -2.83
CA ARG A 133 -12.68 -17.23 -2.07
C ARG A 133 -14.12 -16.83 -1.81
N PHE A 134 -14.38 -15.57 -1.47
CA PHE A 134 -15.73 -15.04 -1.30
C PHE A 134 -16.57 -15.16 -2.59
N ALA A 135 -16.01 -14.77 -3.75
CA ALA A 135 -16.70 -14.90 -5.03
C ALA A 135 -17.04 -16.36 -5.37
N GLN A 136 -16.10 -17.28 -5.16
CA GLN A 136 -16.34 -18.72 -5.35
C GLN A 136 -17.45 -19.26 -4.45
N GLU A 137 -17.53 -18.81 -3.19
CA GLU A 137 -18.59 -19.25 -2.27
C GLU A 137 -19.97 -18.67 -2.63
N LEU A 138 -20.02 -17.46 -3.18
CA LEU A 138 -21.26 -16.91 -3.75
C LEU A 138 -21.72 -17.71 -4.97
N GLU A 139 -20.81 -18.10 -5.87
CA GLU A 139 -21.11 -18.96 -7.02
C GLU A 139 -21.63 -20.34 -6.59
N ARG A 140 -21.19 -20.84 -5.44
CA ARG A 140 -21.70 -22.06 -4.80
C ARG A 140 -23.09 -21.87 -4.15
N GLY A 141 -23.70 -20.70 -4.26
CA GLY A 141 -25.03 -20.39 -3.77
C GLY A 141 -25.11 -20.05 -2.29
N ARG A 142 -23.98 -19.79 -1.61
CA ARG A 142 -24.01 -19.35 -0.21
C ARG A 142 -24.54 -17.92 -0.09
N THR A 143 -25.15 -17.62 1.05
CA THR A 143 -25.49 -16.24 1.40
C THR A 143 -24.21 -15.41 1.53
N VAL A 144 -24.29 -14.10 1.34
CA VAL A 144 -23.14 -13.17 1.51
C VAL A 144 -22.43 -13.39 2.85
N GLN A 145 -23.20 -13.52 3.93
CA GLN A 145 -22.65 -13.75 5.27
C GLN A 145 -21.95 -15.11 5.36
N GLY A 146 -22.55 -16.17 4.82
CA GLY A 146 -21.95 -17.50 4.80
C GLY A 146 -20.69 -17.58 3.92
N ALA A 147 -20.69 -16.90 2.78
CA ALA A 147 -19.54 -16.79 1.89
C ALA A 147 -18.38 -16.02 2.56
N LEU A 148 -18.67 -14.91 3.24
CA LEU A 148 -17.66 -14.15 3.99
C LEU A 148 -17.08 -14.92 5.16
N LEU A 149 -17.92 -15.62 5.92
CA LEU A 149 -17.46 -16.45 7.03
C LEU A 149 -16.51 -17.55 6.53
N GLU A 150 -16.88 -18.23 5.45
CA GLU A 150 -16.05 -19.27 4.84
C GLU A 150 -14.76 -18.70 4.25
N ALA A 151 -14.82 -17.56 3.57
CA ALA A 151 -13.63 -16.93 3.01
C ALA A 151 -12.67 -16.48 4.10
N THR A 152 -13.16 -15.91 5.20
CA THR A 152 -12.27 -15.45 6.28
C THR A 152 -11.71 -16.62 7.09
N THR A 153 -12.52 -17.62 7.45
CA THR A 153 -12.09 -18.75 8.27
C THR A 153 -11.32 -19.82 7.47
N GLY A 154 -11.73 -20.08 6.23
CA GLY A 154 -11.11 -21.07 5.36
C GLY A 154 -9.77 -20.62 4.78
N THR A 155 -9.63 -19.35 4.42
CA THR A 155 -8.36 -18.81 3.87
C THR A 155 -7.49 -18.13 4.94
N GLY A 156 -8.06 -17.60 6.02
CA GLY A 156 -7.34 -16.81 7.03
C GLY A 156 -6.19 -17.56 7.71
N GLY A 157 -6.35 -18.86 8.02
CA GLY A 157 -5.29 -19.67 8.62
C GLY A 157 -4.08 -19.85 7.69
N ALA A 158 -4.33 -20.13 6.40
CA ALA A 158 -3.29 -20.25 5.39
C ALA A 158 -2.56 -18.91 5.16
N LEU A 159 -3.32 -17.81 5.10
CA LEU A 159 -2.76 -16.46 4.97
C LEU A 159 -1.93 -16.05 6.19
N LEU A 160 -2.35 -16.41 7.41
CA LEU A 160 -1.57 -16.17 8.62
C LEU A 160 -0.24 -16.93 8.57
N GLY A 161 -0.28 -18.21 8.20
CA GLY A 161 0.93 -19.02 8.02
C GLY A 161 1.88 -18.41 7.00
N SER A 162 1.38 -17.99 5.83
CA SER A 162 2.17 -17.31 4.81
C SER A 162 2.72 -15.97 5.29
N THR A 163 1.95 -15.20 6.05
CA THR A 163 2.39 -13.91 6.60
C THR A 163 3.53 -14.12 7.58
N LEU A 164 3.42 -15.09 8.49
CA LEU A 164 4.45 -15.39 9.48
C LEU A 164 5.74 -15.89 8.85
N THR A 165 5.67 -16.77 7.85
CA THR A 165 6.87 -17.28 7.17
C THR A 165 7.59 -16.17 6.40
N SER A 166 6.87 -15.36 5.63
CA SER A 166 7.45 -14.25 4.88
C SER A 166 7.95 -13.13 5.79
N ALA A 167 7.20 -12.76 6.84
CA ALA A 167 7.67 -11.80 7.84
C ALA A 167 8.92 -12.31 8.56
N GLY A 168 9.00 -13.60 8.88
CA GLY A 168 10.21 -14.23 9.42
C GLY A 168 11.40 -14.11 8.46
N ALA A 169 11.18 -14.33 7.17
CA ALA A 169 12.22 -14.17 6.15
C ALA A 169 12.73 -12.72 6.03
N PHE A 170 11.82 -11.75 5.97
CA PHE A 170 12.21 -10.32 5.92
C PHE A 170 12.82 -9.83 7.23
N SER A 171 12.47 -10.43 8.37
CA SER A 171 13.10 -10.14 9.67
C SER A 171 14.60 -10.46 9.68
N ALA A 172 15.08 -11.34 8.79
CA ALA A 172 16.52 -11.59 8.65
C ALA A 172 17.31 -10.32 8.24
N LEU A 173 16.67 -9.34 7.58
CA LEU A 173 17.31 -8.06 7.24
C LEU A 173 17.65 -7.21 8.46
N LEU A 174 17.01 -7.47 9.61
CA LEU A 174 17.34 -6.81 10.88
C LEU A 174 18.73 -7.19 11.39
N LEU A 175 19.27 -8.33 10.96
CA LEU A 175 20.61 -8.78 11.31
C LEU A 175 21.70 -8.10 10.46
N HIS A 176 21.31 -7.36 9.42
CA HIS A 176 22.26 -6.69 8.54
C HIS A 176 22.95 -5.52 9.29
N PRO A 177 24.27 -5.30 9.14
CA PRO A 177 25.00 -4.27 9.90
C PRO A 177 24.66 -2.83 9.49
N HIS A 178 24.05 -2.64 8.32
CA HIS A 178 23.75 -1.32 7.78
C HIS A 178 22.31 -0.88 8.11
N PRO A 179 22.10 0.28 8.79
CA PRO A 179 20.80 0.72 9.31
C PRO A 179 19.67 0.84 8.27
N GLN A 180 20.01 1.14 7.02
CA GLN A 180 19.02 1.23 5.93
C GLN A 180 18.32 -0.10 5.68
N PHE A 181 19.04 -1.23 5.73
CA PHE A 181 18.43 -2.56 5.53
C PHE A 181 17.62 -3.01 6.74
N GLN A 182 18.04 -2.63 7.96
CA GLN A 182 17.27 -2.87 9.17
C GLN A 182 15.92 -2.13 9.10
N SER A 183 15.95 -0.83 8.79
CA SER A 183 14.73 -0.01 8.64
C SER A 183 13.82 -0.53 7.53
N PHE A 184 14.40 -0.92 6.39
CA PHE A 184 13.66 -1.54 5.30
C PHE A 184 12.98 -2.85 5.74
N GLY A 185 13.72 -3.76 6.40
CA GLY A 185 13.18 -5.01 6.93
C GLY A 185 12.03 -4.79 7.92
N THR A 186 12.20 -3.86 8.88
CA THR A 186 11.15 -3.49 9.83
C THR A 186 9.88 -3.01 9.12
N LEU A 187 10.01 -2.13 8.13
CA LEU A 187 8.88 -1.60 7.39
C LEU A 187 8.17 -2.67 6.55
N VAL A 188 8.90 -3.60 5.92
CA VAL A 188 8.28 -4.70 5.18
C VAL A 188 7.49 -5.59 6.13
N VAL A 189 8.08 -6.00 7.26
CA VAL A 189 7.39 -6.83 8.26
C VAL A 189 6.14 -6.13 8.79
N LEU A 190 6.24 -4.84 9.11
CA LEU A 190 5.09 -4.03 9.52
C LEU A 190 4.00 -4.03 8.44
N ALA A 191 4.39 -3.77 7.18
CA ALA A 191 3.45 -3.74 6.07
C ALA A 191 2.74 -5.07 5.84
N MET A 192 3.47 -6.20 5.93
CA MET A 192 2.88 -7.54 5.76
C MET A 192 1.87 -7.85 6.87
N VAL A 193 2.25 -7.62 8.13
CA VAL A 193 1.38 -7.86 9.28
C VAL A 193 0.15 -6.94 9.23
N THR A 194 0.37 -5.65 8.97
CA THR A 194 -0.74 -4.69 8.83
C THR A 194 -1.63 -5.04 7.66
N SER A 195 -1.09 -5.48 6.52
CA SER A 195 -1.91 -5.88 5.37
C SER A 195 -2.75 -7.10 5.67
N PHE A 196 -2.19 -8.12 6.34
CA PHE A 196 -2.96 -9.28 6.79
C PHE A 196 -4.11 -8.88 7.72
N VAL A 197 -3.83 -8.04 8.72
CA VAL A 197 -4.85 -7.55 9.66
C VAL A 197 -5.93 -6.76 8.92
N VAL A 198 -5.55 -5.83 8.04
CA VAL A 198 -6.50 -5.04 7.26
C VAL A 198 -7.34 -5.94 6.34
N ALA A 199 -6.74 -6.95 5.70
CA ALA A 199 -7.46 -7.91 4.86
C ALA A 199 -8.45 -8.77 5.65
N VAL A 200 -8.15 -9.16 6.89
CA VAL A 200 -9.05 -10.00 7.70
C VAL A 200 -10.15 -9.19 8.39
N PHE A 201 -9.91 -7.94 8.75
CA PHE A 201 -10.89 -7.13 9.51
C PHE A 201 -11.61 -6.07 8.67
N VAL A 202 -10.89 -5.35 7.80
CA VAL A 202 -11.44 -4.23 7.04
C VAL A 202 -12.15 -4.72 5.78
N LEU A 203 -11.54 -5.63 5.03
CA LEU A 203 -12.13 -6.11 3.77
C LEU A 203 -13.50 -6.79 3.95
N PRO A 204 -13.73 -7.71 4.91
CA PRO A 204 -15.05 -8.31 5.10
C PRO A 204 -16.11 -7.27 5.50
N SER A 205 -15.71 -6.26 6.27
CA SER A 205 -16.57 -5.13 6.64
C SER A 205 -16.96 -4.33 5.39
N LEU A 206 -16.00 -4.02 4.52
CA LEU A 206 -16.25 -3.33 3.26
C LEU A 206 -17.13 -4.13 2.30
N ILE A 207 -16.88 -5.44 2.16
CA ILE A 207 -17.71 -6.33 1.33
C ILE A 207 -19.13 -6.41 1.89
N THR A 208 -19.30 -6.43 3.22
CA THR A 208 -20.65 -6.41 3.84
C THR A 208 -21.41 -5.14 3.48
N VAL A 209 -20.76 -3.98 3.54
CA VAL A 209 -21.36 -2.70 3.13
C VAL A 209 -21.66 -2.71 1.63
N TRP A 210 -20.70 -3.12 0.81
CA TRP A 210 -20.85 -3.25 -0.64
C TRP A 210 -22.04 -4.15 -1.01
N ALA A 211 -22.17 -5.31 -0.36
CA ALA A 211 -23.23 -6.26 -0.64
C ALA A 211 -24.62 -5.69 -0.33
N ARG A 212 -24.76 -4.81 0.66
CA ARG A 212 -26.03 -4.13 0.95
C ARG A 212 -26.48 -3.20 -0.17
N PHE A 213 -25.54 -2.55 -0.86
CA PHE A 213 -25.85 -1.57 -1.91
C PHE A 213 -25.90 -2.19 -3.31
N PHE A 214 -25.08 -3.19 -3.58
CA PHE A 214 -24.87 -3.74 -4.92
C PHE A 214 -25.30 -5.21 -5.06
N HIS A 215 -25.63 -5.90 -3.95
CA HIS A 215 -25.94 -7.32 -3.95
C HIS A 215 -27.23 -7.73 -3.19
N ALA A 216 -27.99 -6.80 -2.62
CA ALA A 216 -29.28 -7.10 -2.00
C ALA A 216 -30.43 -6.92 -3.01
N ALA A 217 -31.42 -7.82 -3.22
CA ALA A 217 -31.62 -9.27 -2.98
C ALA A 217 -32.92 -9.72 -3.71
N PRO A 218 -33.07 -10.98 -4.19
CA PRO A 218 -34.40 -11.57 -4.41
C PRO A 218 -34.97 -12.38 -3.23
N ALA A 219 -34.17 -12.75 -2.22
CA ALA A 219 -34.56 -13.81 -1.27
C ALA A 219 -35.49 -13.38 -0.11
N ASP A 220 -35.61 -12.08 0.21
CA ASP A 220 -36.48 -11.62 1.30
C ASP A 220 -37.94 -11.41 0.86
N ALA A 221 -38.20 -11.31 -0.46
CA ALA A 221 -39.56 -11.20 -0.99
C ALA A 221 -40.35 -12.51 -0.89
N ASP A 222 -39.69 -13.66 -1.08
CA ASP A 222 -40.35 -14.98 -1.02
C ASP A 222 -40.70 -15.40 0.42
N ARG A 223 -39.93 -14.98 1.43
CA ARG A 223 -40.27 -15.27 2.84
C ARG A 223 -41.44 -14.45 3.36
N ALA A 224 -41.60 -13.21 2.91
CA ALA A 224 -42.75 -12.38 3.25
C ALA A 224 -44.04 -12.89 2.58
N THR A 225 -43.93 -13.48 1.39
CA THR A 225 -45.07 -14.06 0.67
C THR A 225 -45.47 -15.42 1.26
N ALA A 226 -44.49 -16.26 1.64
CA ALA A 226 -44.76 -17.56 2.26
C ALA A 226 -45.38 -17.46 3.66
N SER A 227 -45.07 -16.41 4.45
CA SER A 227 -45.70 -16.18 5.75
C SER A 227 -47.09 -15.56 5.66
N ALA A 228 -47.40 -14.84 4.57
CA ALA A 228 -48.73 -14.31 4.30
C ALA A 228 -49.71 -15.41 3.86
N VAL A 229 -49.24 -16.38 3.06
CA VAL A 229 -50.07 -17.51 2.58
C VAL A 229 -50.41 -18.49 3.71
N SER A 230 -49.57 -18.63 4.73
CA SER A 230 -49.83 -19.54 5.87
C SER A 230 -50.74 -18.96 6.97
N GLN A 231 -51.20 -17.72 6.84
CA GLN A 231 -52.10 -17.08 7.81
C GLN A 231 -53.57 -17.05 7.36
N ASP A 232 -53.85 -17.50 6.13
CA ASP A 232 -55.20 -17.51 5.53
C ASP A 232 -55.85 -18.92 5.49
N ASP A 233 -55.22 -19.95 6.07
CA ASP A 233 -55.76 -21.32 6.24
C ASP A 233 -56.06 -21.64 7.72
#